data_AF-A0A1B9NN04-F1
#
_entry.id   AF-A0A1B9NN04-F1
#
_cell.length_a   1.000
_cell.length_b   1.000
_cell.length_c   1.000
_cell.angle_alpha   90.00
_cell.angle_beta   90.00
_cell.angle_gamma   90.00
#
_symmetry.space_group_name_H-M   'P 1'
#
loop_
_entity.id
_entity.type
_entity.pdbx_description
1 polymer ?
#
loop_
_entity_poly.entity_id
_entity_poly.type
_entity_poly.pdbx_seq_one_letter_code
_entity_poly.pdbx_strand_id
1 'polypeptide(L)'
;MNENILYNFLKNKPSFLDYDDELKLIGIMTKLPMSWFIKNKDEFIDALMNLSDSHTIGSGFLFQDENDDIIFDNFCEWLKEVNNKTGIPTLMYIDDFDPKELGLDEFRKNIRKDENTDK
;
A
#
# COMPACT_ATOMS: atom_id res chain seq x y z
N MET A 1 -11.27 -9.53 -19.05
CA MET A 1 -10.44 -9.13 -17.88
C MET A 1 -10.50 -10.27 -16.89
N ASN A 2 -9.38 -10.73 -16.33
CA ASN A 2 -9.39 -11.85 -15.39
C ASN A 2 -10.15 -11.40 -14.12
N GLU A 3 -11.21 -12.12 -13.76
CA GLU A 3 -12.09 -11.74 -12.65
C GLU A 3 -11.45 -11.97 -11.27
N ASN A 4 -10.33 -12.70 -11.19
CA ASN A 4 -9.67 -13.03 -9.92
C ASN A 4 -8.19 -12.59 -9.92
N ILE A 5 -7.86 -11.42 -10.44
CA ILE A 5 -6.47 -11.03 -10.67
C ILE A 5 -5.69 -10.79 -9.36
N LEU A 6 -6.32 -10.17 -8.36
CA LEU A 6 -5.70 -9.87 -7.07
C LEU A 6 -5.62 -11.13 -6.21
N TYR A 7 -6.67 -11.94 -6.19
CA TYR A 7 -6.67 -13.26 -5.56
C TYR A 7 -5.57 -14.15 -6.13
N ASN A 8 -5.41 -14.18 -7.46
CA ASN A 8 -4.36 -14.99 -8.08
C ASN A 8 -2.95 -14.52 -7.74
N PHE A 9 -2.75 -13.22 -7.50
CA PHE A 9 -1.49 -12.69 -7.01
C PHE A 9 -1.24 -13.12 -5.56
N LEU A 10 -2.25 -13.02 -4.69
CA LEU A 10 -2.13 -13.23 -3.24
C LEU A 10 -2.15 -14.70 -2.80
N LYS A 11 -2.85 -15.59 -3.50
CA LYS A 11 -3.15 -16.97 -3.03
C LYS A 11 -1.94 -17.84 -2.65
N ASN A 12 -0.75 -17.52 -3.14
CA ASN A 12 0.49 -18.25 -2.87
C ASN A 12 1.53 -17.39 -2.14
N LYS A 13 1.11 -16.24 -1.60
CA LYS A 13 1.97 -15.32 -0.87
C LYS A 13 1.81 -15.53 0.65
N PRO A 14 2.84 -15.19 1.45
CA PRO A 14 2.68 -15.12 2.90
C PRO A 14 1.61 -14.11 3.29
N SER A 15 1.11 -14.23 4.53
CA SER A 15 0.10 -13.30 5.09
C SER A 15 0.63 -11.87 5.19
N PHE A 16 1.92 -11.70 5.48
CA PHE A 16 2.60 -10.42 5.36
C PHE A 16 3.50 -10.49 4.13
N LEU A 17 3.22 -9.64 3.16
CA LEU A 17 3.99 -9.53 1.92
C LEU A 17 5.42 -9.05 2.22
N ASP A 18 6.35 -9.42 1.34
CA ASP A 18 7.60 -8.67 1.27
C ASP A 18 7.35 -7.32 0.58
N TYR A 19 8.23 -6.35 0.83
CA TYR A 19 8.07 -4.99 0.32
C TYR A 19 7.99 -4.92 -1.21
N ASP A 20 8.77 -5.76 -1.91
CA ASP A 20 8.70 -5.86 -3.37
C ASP A 20 7.33 -6.33 -3.88
N ASP A 21 6.68 -7.24 -3.16
CA ASP A 21 5.34 -7.72 -3.46
C ASP A 21 4.25 -6.68 -3.10
N GLU A 22 4.45 -5.87 -2.06
CA GLU A 22 3.58 -4.71 -1.78
C GLU A 22 3.57 -3.74 -2.95
N LEU A 23 4.76 -3.35 -3.44
CA LEU A 23 4.89 -2.45 -4.59
C LEU A 23 4.27 -3.05 -5.86
N LYS A 24 4.44 -4.36 -6.09
CA LYS A 24 3.78 -5.05 -7.21
C LYS A 24 2.26 -5.03 -7.06
N LEU A 25 1.73 -5.25 -5.86
CA LEU A 25 0.30 -5.25 -5.61
C LEU A 25 -0.31 -3.86 -5.86
N ILE A 26 0.32 -2.80 -5.37
CA ILE A 26 -0.03 -1.40 -5.69
C ILE A 26 -0.04 -1.19 -7.21
N GLY A 27 1.02 -1.65 -7.88
CA GLY A 27 1.15 -1.55 -9.34
C GLY A 27 0.11 -2.35 -10.13
N ILE A 28 -0.43 -3.45 -9.58
CA ILE A 28 -1.54 -4.20 -10.17
C ILE A 28 -2.84 -3.44 -9.98
N MET A 29 -3.16 -3.05 -8.74
CA MET A 29 -4.41 -2.37 -8.40
C MET A 29 -4.59 -1.08 -9.20
N THR A 30 -3.57 -0.21 -9.22
CA THR A 30 -3.60 1.08 -9.92
C THR A 30 -3.82 0.99 -11.43
N LYS A 31 -3.65 -0.19 -12.03
CA LYS A 31 -3.87 -0.44 -13.47
C LYS A 31 -5.23 -1.03 -13.79
N LEU A 32 -6.03 -1.40 -12.79
CA LEU A 32 -7.37 -1.95 -13.00
C LEU A 32 -8.38 -0.81 -13.24
N PRO A 33 -9.35 -1.00 -14.15
CA PRO A 33 -10.35 0.03 -14.45
C PRO A 33 -11.37 0.10 -13.33
N MET A 34 -11.98 1.28 -13.13
CA MET A 34 -12.97 1.52 -12.07
C MET A 34 -14.16 0.54 -12.13
N SER A 35 -14.59 0.14 -13.33
CA SER A 35 -15.65 -0.86 -13.51
C SER A 35 -15.27 -2.24 -12.96
N TRP A 36 -13.99 -2.58 -12.90
CA TRP A 36 -13.51 -3.82 -12.29
C TRP A 36 -13.68 -3.77 -10.78
N PHE A 37 -13.37 -2.66 -10.11
CA PHE A 37 -13.57 -2.53 -8.64
C PHE A 37 -15.03 -2.60 -8.24
N ILE A 38 -15.92 -1.96 -9.03
CA ILE A 38 -17.36 -2.03 -8.77
C ILE A 38 -17.87 -3.48 -8.85
N LYS A 39 -17.37 -4.25 -9.82
CA LYS A 39 -17.78 -5.64 -10.02
C LYS A 39 -17.15 -6.60 -9.00
N ASN A 40 -15.90 -6.38 -8.61
CA ASN A 40 -15.10 -7.27 -7.77
C ASN A 40 -14.72 -6.60 -6.44
N LYS A 41 -15.71 -5.93 -5.82
CA LYS A 41 -15.49 -5.11 -4.63
C LYS A 41 -14.85 -5.91 -3.49
N ASP A 42 -15.35 -7.11 -3.22
CA ASP A 42 -14.88 -7.92 -2.10
C ASP A 42 -13.42 -8.34 -2.30
N GLU A 43 -13.06 -8.80 -3.50
CA GLU A 43 -11.67 -9.12 -3.84
C GLU A 43 -10.73 -7.90 -3.71
N PHE A 44 -11.20 -6.72 -4.12
CA PHE A 44 -10.43 -5.49 -3.99
C PHE A 44 -10.21 -5.12 -2.52
N ILE A 45 -11.25 -5.18 -1.69
CA ILE A 45 -11.16 -4.88 -0.26
C ILE A 45 -10.26 -5.88 0.45
N ASP A 46 -10.37 -7.17 0.14
CA ASP A 46 -9.51 -8.20 0.71
C ASP A 46 -8.04 -7.94 0.38
N ALA A 47 -7.74 -7.56 -0.87
CA ALA A 47 -6.39 -7.23 -1.29
C ALA A 47 -5.85 -5.96 -0.60
N LEU A 48 -6.69 -4.93 -0.45
CA LEU A 48 -6.33 -3.69 0.23
C LEU A 48 -6.07 -3.91 1.73
N MET A 49 -6.87 -4.77 2.38
CA MET A 49 -6.66 -5.17 3.77
C MET A 49 -5.35 -5.96 3.94
N ASN A 50 -5.06 -6.92 3.06
CA ASN A 50 -3.79 -7.65 3.09
C ASN A 50 -2.59 -6.71 2.90
N LEU A 51 -2.71 -5.72 2.01
CA LEU A 51 -1.67 -4.72 1.80
C LEU A 51 -1.47 -3.85 3.04
N SER A 52 -2.55 -3.34 3.66
CA SER A 52 -2.49 -2.53 4.88
C SER A 52 -1.87 -3.32 6.03
N ASP A 53 -2.31 -4.56 6.26
CA ASP A 53 -1.76 -5.42 7.31
C ASP A 53 -0.28 -5.73 7.07
N SER A 54 0.13 -5.98 5.82
CA SER A 54 1.55 -6.21 5.48
C SER A 54 2.39 -4.96 5.74
N HIS A 55 1.89 -3.81 5.29
CA HIS A 55 2.64 -2.57 5.36
C HIS A 55 2.79 -2.10 6.81
N THR A 56 1.72 -2.18 7.62
CA THR A 56 1.69 -1.69 9.00
C THR A 56 2.08 -2.76 10.02
N ILE A 57 1.26 -3.79 10.20
CA ILE A 57 1.48 -4.87 11.18
C ILE A 57 2.73 -5.68 10.83
N GLY A 58 2.92 -5.98 9.54
CA GLY A 58 4.10 -6.64 9.01
C GLY A 58 5.34 -5.75 8.95
N SER A 59 5.22 -4.47 9.29
CA SER A 59 6.30 -3.47 9.28
C SER A 59 6.93 -3.24 7.90
N GLY A 60 6.17 -3.47 6.81
CA GLY A 60 6.58 -3.14 5.44
C GLY A 60 7.04 -1.68 5.28
N PHE A 61 6.41 -0.75 5.99
CA PHE A 61 6.77 0.69 5.99
C PHE A 61 8.22 0.96 6.39
N LEU A 62 8.86 0.08 7.17
CA LEU A 62 10.26 0.26 7.59
C LEU A 62 11.25 0.08 6.43
N PHE A 63 10.84 -0.59 5.36
CA PHE A 63 11.65 -0.80 4.16
C PHE A 63 11.47 0.31 3.11
N GLN A 64 10.51 1.20 3.31
CA GLN A 64 10.23 2.31 2.41
C GLN A 64 11.31 3.38 2.52
N ASP A 65 12.02 3.65 1.42
CA ASP A 65 12.96 4.76 1.35
C ASP A 65 12.26 6.08 0.95
N GLU A 66 12.99 7.19 1.04
CA GLU A 66 12.45 8.52 0.70
C GLU A 66 12.08 8.66 -0.79
N ASN A 67 12.66 7.85 -1.67
CA ASN A 67 12.32 7.85 -3.09
C ASN A 67 11.00 7.12 -3.35
N ASP A 68 10.64 6.17 -2.50
CA ASP A 68 9.40 5.40 -2.60
C ASP A 68 8.19 6.18 -2.10
N ASP A 69 8.36 7.24 -1.30
CA ASP A 69 7.25 8.07 -0.79
C ASP A 69 6.32 8.55 -1.91
N ILE A 70 6.86 8.85 -3.09
CA ILE A 70 6.06 9.24 -4.26
C ILE A 70 5.11 8.13 -4.73
N ILE A 71 5.45 6.86 -4.55
CA ILE A 71 4.59 5.72 -4.90
C ILE A 71 3.39 5.69 -3.96
N PHE A 72 3.64 5.84 -2.65
CA PHE A 72 2.62 5.80 -1.62
C PHE A 72 1.73 7.05 -1.62
N ASP A 73 2.29 8.24 -1.81
CA ASP A 73 1.53 9.48 -2.00
C ASP A 73 0.57 9.37 -3.20
N ASN A 74 1.06 8.87 -4.34
CA ASN A 74 0.24 8.64 -5.52
C ASN A 74 -0.82 7.55 -5.27
N PHE A 75 -0.49 6.53 -4.50
CA PHE A 75 -1.44 5.48 -4.14
C PHE A 75 -2.56 6.02 -3.23
N CYS A 76 -2.24 6.87 -2.25
CA CYS A 76 -3.22 7.55 -1.41
C CYS A 76 -4.15 8.46 -2.22
N GLU A 77 -3.63 9.23 -3.18
CA GLU A 77 -4.47 10.02 -4.10
C GLU A 77 -5.36 9.12 -4.98
N TRP A 78 -4.82 8.01 -5.46
CA TRP A 78 -5.59 7.03 -6.22
C TRP A 78 -6.71 6.39 -5.37
N LEU A 79 -6.47 6.07 -4.09
CA LEU A 79 -7.50 5.58 -3.18
C LEU A 79 -8.63 6.61 -3.00
N LYS A 80 -8.31 7.90 -2.91
CA LYS A 80 -9.32 8.98 -2.89
C LYS A 80 -10.13 8.99 -4.18
N GLU A 81 -9.49 8.83 -5.33
CA GLU A 81 -10.18 8.75 -6.63
C GLU A 81 -11.13 7.55 -6.69
N VAL A 82 -10.69 6.36 -6.26
CA VAL A 82 -11.51 5.15 -6.20
C VAL A 82 -12.74 5.40 -5.33
N ASN A 83 -12.57 5.98 -4.13
CA ASN A 83 -13.68 6.31 -3.24
C ASN A 83 -14.70 7.19 -3.96
N ASN A 84 -14.24 8.30 -4.53
CA ASN A 84 -15.08 9.29 -5.20
C ASN A 84 -15.86 8.71 -6.39
N LYS A 85 -15.24 7.81 -7.17
CA LYS A 85 -15.85 7.26 -8.40
C LYS A 85 -16.72 6.03 -8.17
N THR A 86 -16.48 5.26 -7.11
CA THR A 86 -17.12 3.95 -6.91
C THR A 86 -17.95 3.86 -5.63
N GLY A 87 -17.76 4.77 -4.68
CA GLY A 87 -18.34 4.71 -3.34
C GLY A 87 -17.74 3.62 -2.44
N ILE A 88 -16.68 2.94 -2.85
CA ILE A 88 -15.97 1.97 -2.02
C ILE A 88 -15.21 2.74 -0.91
N PRO A 89 -15.30 2.33 0.37
CA PRO A 89 -14.77 3.10 1.50
C PRO A 89 -13.24 2.99 1.65
N THR A 90 -12.48 3.35 0.62
CA THR A 90 -11.00 3.27 0.60
C THR A 90 -10.29 4.32 1.45
N LEU A 91 -10.99 5.38 1.88
CA LEU A 91 -10.38 6.46 2.67
C LEU A 91 -9.84 6.00 4.02
N MET A 92 -10.42 4.93 4.59
CA MET A 92 -10.00 4.39 5.87
C MET A 92 -8.60 3.75 5.87
N TYR A 93 -8.01 3.53 4.68
CA TYR A 93 -6.69 2.93 4.52
C TYR A 93 -5.59 3.97 4.26
N ILE A 94 -5.92 5.26 4.17
CA ILE A 94 -4.94 6.30 3.81
C ILE A 94 -3.85 6.41 4.88
N ASP A 95 -4.22 6.42 6.16
CA ASP A 95 -3.28 6.56 7.28
C ASP A 95 -2.29 5.38 7.36
N ASP A 96 -2.67 4.22 6.80
CA ASP A 96 -1.80 3.04 6.73
C ASP A 96 -0.70 3.17 5.67
N PHE A 97 -0.82 4.13 4.74
CA PHE A 97 0.08 4.27 3.59
C PHE A 97 0.72 5.65 3.48
N ASP A 98 0.15 6.69 4.10
CA ASP A 98 0.70 8.04 4.05
C ASP A 98 2.04 8.09 4.82
N PRO A 99 3.17 8.39 4.16
CA PRO A 99 4.48 8.45 4.80
C PRO A 99 4.53 9.39 6.01
N LYS A 100 3.70 10.45 6.00
CA LYS A 100 3.61 11.43 7.10
C LYS A 100 2.85 10.89 8.29
N GLU A 101 1.72 10.22 8.05
CA GLU A 101 0.93 9.60 9.13
C GLU A 101 1.72 8.46 9.80
N LEU A 102 2.53 7.75 9.01
CA LEU A 102 3.47 6.73 9.50
C LEU A 102 4.72 7.32 10.20
N GLY A 103 4.92 8.64 10.14
CA GLY A 103 6.04 9.31 10.80
C GLY A 103 7.42 8.97 10.22
N LEU A 104 7.49 8.59 8.93
CA LEU A 104 8.72 8.08 8.31
C LEU A 104 9.84 9.14 8.27
N ASP A 105 9.50 10.42 8.13
CA ASP A 105 10.46 11.52 8.18
C ASP A 105 11.28 11.54 9.47
N GLU A 106 10.59 11.44 10.62
CA GLU A 106 11.24 11.46 11.92
C GLU A 106 12.00 10.15 12.18
N PHE A 107 11.43 9.02 11.77
CA PHE A 107 12.08 7.71 11.85
C PHE A 107 13.43 7.71 11.10
N ARG A 108 13.44 8.11 9.83
CA ARG A 108 14.65 8.14 8.98
C ARG A 108 15.69 9.14 9.48
N LYS A 109 15.27 10.30 10.00
CA LYS A 109 16.18 11.28 10.63
C LYS A 109 16.90 10.68 11.85
N ASN A 110 16.23 9.87 12.66
CA ASN A 110 16.83 9.26 13.84
C ASN A 110 17.86 8.20 13.46
N ILE A 111 17.58 7.35 12.47
CA ILE A 111 18.55 6.37 11.95
C ILE A 111 19.82 7.07 11.44
N ARG A 112 19.66 8.13 10.62
CA ARG A 112 20.81 8.89 10.09
C ARG A 112 21.64 9.56 11.19
N LYS A 113 21.06 9.91 12.34
CA LYS A 113 21.80 10.47 13.47
C LYS A 113 22.64 9.40 14.18
N ASP A 114 22.07 8.23 14.41
CA ASP A 114 22.77 7.12 15.06
C ASP A 114 24.00 6.69 14.24
N GLU A 115 23.87 6.59 12.90
CA GLU A 115 25.00 6.29 12.00
C GLU A 115 26.15 7.32 12.02
N ASN A 116 25.87 8.56 12.44
CA ASN A 116 26.85 9.63 12.51
C ASN A 116 27.48 9.80 13.90
N THR A 117 26.98 9.08 14.91
CA THR A 117 27.49 9.17 16.29
C THR A 117 28.58 8.13 16.58
N ASP A 118 28.75 7.14 15.69
CA ASP A 118 29.78 6.09 15.76
C ASP A 118 31.09 6.45 15.00
N LYS A 119 31.36 7.75 14.75
CA LYS A 119 32.59 8.23 14.09
C LYS A 119 33.45 9.12 14.99
#